data_AF-A0A7D9IT53-F1
#
_entry.id   AF-A0A7D9IT53-F1
#
_cell.length_a   1.000
_cell.length_b   1.000
_cell.length_c   1.000
_cell.angle_alpha   90.00
_cell.angle_beta   90.00
_cell.angle_gamma   90.00
#
_symmetry.space_group_name_H-M   'P 1'
#
loop_
_entity.id
_entity.type
_entity.pdbx_description
1 polymer ?
#
loop_
_entity_poly.entity_id
_entity_poly.type
_entity_poly.pdbx_seq_one_letter_code
_entity_poly.pdbx_strand_id
1 'polypeptide(L)'
;MERTERFEDDLKPDLYWDEYWKIVKDAKTPTREPKYPNLTKFVEILASFPLSNAPVERVFSILKRIKTEHRTSLKLSSLVALLQCRMAMKNDKLTSARLKPSQRALDLADKMKASATDEKAKEPRKKFLDELFSEEN
;
A
#
# COMPACT_ATOMS: atom_id res chain seq x y z
N MET A 1 -38.83 -0.45 26.91
CA MET A 1 -39.18 0.20 25.63
C MET A 1 -38.29 1.40 25.30
N GLU A 2 -37.23 1.71 26.07
CA GLU A 2 -36.48 2.99 25.96
C GLU A 2 -35.27 3.01 25.01
N ARG A 3 -34.87 1.89 24.38
CA ARG A 3 -33.60 1.84 23.60
C ARG A 3 -33.78 2.20 22.11
N THR A 4 -34.98 2.06 21.56
CA THR A 4 -35.24 2.34 20.13
C THR A 4 -35.21 3.84 19.82
N GLU A 5 -35.63 4.68 20.76
CA GLU A 5 -35.66 6.15 20.60
C GLU A 5 -34.25 6.75 20.47
N ARG A 6 -33.27 6.19 21.19
CA ARG A 6 -31.88 6.70 21.19
C ARG A 6 -31.17 6.56 19.83
N PHE A 7 -31.57 5.61 18.99
CA PHE A 7 -30.95 5.39 17.68
C PHE A 7 -31.37 6.44 16.64
N GLU A 8 -32.61 6.93 16.73
CA GLU A 8 -33.12 7.94 15.79
C GLU A 8 -32.58 9.33 16.11
N ASP A 9 -32.35 9.63 17.39
CA ASP A 9 -31.72 10.88 17.85
C ASP A 9 -30.24 11.03 17.42
N ASP A 10 -29.53 9.90 17.27
CA ASP A 10 -28.15 9.88 16.80
C ASP A 10 -28.05 10.12 15.27
N LEU A 11 -29.15 9.95 14.52
CA LEU A 11 -29.22 10.08 13.06
C LEU A 11 -29.64 11.51 12.66
N LYS A 12 -28.71 12.45 12.74
CA LYS A 12 -28.93 13.81 12.25
C LYS A 12 -28.82 13.88 10.71
N PRO A 13 -29.59 14.77 10.05
CA PRO A 13 -29.58 14.89 8.58
C PRO A 13 -28.29 15.49 8.01
N ASP A 14 -27.46 16.11 8.84
CA ASP A 14 -26.21 16.80 8.49
C ASP A 14 -24.93 15.96 8.70
N LEU A 15 -25.07 14.68 9.05
CA LEU A 15 -23.92 13.78 9.20
C LEU A 15 -23.24 13.47 7.86
N TYR A 16 -21.91 13.38 7.90
CA TYR A 16 -21.16 12.85 6.76
C TYR A 16 -21.48 11.36 6.57
N TRP A 17 -21.43 10.90 5.32
CA TRP A 17 -21.71 9.51 4.94
C TRP A 17 -21.00 8.49 5.82
N ASP A 18 -19.71 8.71 6.10
CA ASP A 18 -18.89 7.81 6.90
C ASP A 18 -19.37 7.71 8.35
N GLU A 19 -19.82 8.84 8.92
CA GLU A 19 -20.31 8.93 10.30
C GLU A 19 -21.69 8.29 10.43
N TYR A 20 -22.56 8.53 9.44
CA TYR A 20 -23.88 7.92 9.35
C TYR A 20 -23.79 6.38 9.35
N TRP A 21 -22.98 5.80 8.46
CA TRP A 21 -22.87 4.34 8.36
C TRP A 21 -22.13 3.71 9.52
N LYS A 22 -21.28 4.46 10.22
CA LYS A 22 -20.68 4.02 11.48
C LYS A 22 -21.75 3.83 12.56
N ILE A 23 -22.66 4.78 12.71
CA ILE A 23 -23.78 4.68 13.66
C ILE A 23 -24.71 3.50 13.31
N VAL A 24 -25.06 3.35 12.03
CA VAL A 24 -25.90 2.23 11.55
C VAL A 24 -25.22 0.87 11.80
N LYS A 25 -23.90 0.78 11.63
CA LYS A 25 -23.11 -0.42 11.90
C LYS A 25 -23.04 -0.75 13.39
N ASP A 26 -22.92 0.25 14.24
CA ASP A 26 -22.82 0.09 15.70
C ASP A 26 -24.19 -0.15 16.36
N ALA A 27 -25.28 0.03 15.62
CA ALA A 27 -26.64 -0.23 16.07
C ALA A 27 -26.84 -1.70 16.46
N LYS A 28 -27.26 -1.92 17.72
CA LYS A 28 -27.49 -3.26 18.27
C LYS A 28 -28.90 -3.42 18.83
N THR A 29 -29.45 -4.61 18.63
CA THR A 29 -30.69 -5.07 19.26
C THR A 29 -30.48 -5.22 20.78
N PRO A 30 -31.53 -5.18 21.62
CA PRO A 30 -31.42 -5.48 23.05
C PRO A 30 -30.61 -6.75 23.39
N THR A 31 -30.63 -7.75 22.51
CA THR A 31 -29.87 -9.01 22.57
C THR A 31 -28.38 -8.87 22.20
N ARG A 32 -27.86 -7.65 21.98
CA ARG A 32 -26.48 -7.32 21.54
C ARG A 32 -26.10 -7.76 20.13
N GLU A 33 -27.03 -8.28 19.34
CA GLU A 33 -26.82 -8.59 17.94
C GLU A 33 -26.87 -7.34 17.06
N PRO A 34 -26.13 -7.29 15.93
CA PRO A 34 -26.21 -6.18 14.99
C PRO A 34 -27.64 -6.02 14.47
N LYS A 35 -28.14 -4.79 14.45
CA LYS A 35 -29.53 -4.48 14.03
C LYS A 35 -29.73 -4.73 12.53
N TYR A 36 -28.69 -4.51 11.71
CA TYR A 36 -28.76 -4.60 10.25
C TYR A 36 -27.59 -5.37 9.60
N PRO A 37 -27.40 -6.66 9.91
CA PRO A 37 -26.19 -7.41 9.54
C PRO A 37 -25.97 -7.52 8.01
N ASN A 38 -27.04 -7.67 7.24
CA ASN A 38 -26.92 -7.81 5.77
C ASN A 38 -26.72 -6.46 5.08
N LEU A 39 -27.40 -5.43 5.57
CA LEU A 39 -27.30 -4.07 5.01
C LEU A 39 -25.91 -3.49 5.21
N THR A 40 -25.34 -3.62 6.42
CA THR A 40 -24.00 -3.13 6.71
C THR A 40 -22.96 -3.82 5.84
N LYS A 41 -23.05 -5.14 5.66
CA LYS A 41 -22.16 -5.88 4.75
C LYS A 41 -22.29 -5.42 3.31
N PHE A 42 -23.51 -5.21 2.82
CA PHE A 42 -23.75 -4.74 1.46
C PHE A 42 -23.11 -3.36 1.22
N VAL A 43 -23.29 -2.44 2.17
CA VAL A 43 -22.73 -1.09 2.07
C VAL A 43 -21.21 -1.10 2.18
N GLU A 44 -20.62 -1.94 3.03
CA GLU A 44 -19.17 -2.13 3.10
C GLU A 44 -18.58 -2.62 1.78
N ILE A 45 -19.26 -3.57 1.12
CA ILE A 45 -18.88 -4.05 -0.20
C ILE A 45 -18.97 -2.90 -1.20
N LEU A 46 -20.08 -2.16 -1.21
CA LEU A 46 -20.29 -1.05 -2.14
C LEU A 46 -19.27 0.08 -1.93
N ALA A 47 -18.92 0.39 -0.68
CA ALA A 47 -17.90 1.36 -0.32
C ALA A 47 -16.47 0.91 -0.67
N SER A 48 -16.24 -0.40 -0.85
CA SER A 48 -14.94 -0.91 -1.32
C SER A 48 -14.72 -0.72 -2.81
N PHE A 49 -15.78 -0.44 -3.59
CA PHE A 49 -15.64 -0.19 -5.01
C PHE A 49 -15.03 1.20 -5.26
N PRO A 50 -13.99 1.30 -6.10
CA PRO A 50 -13.44 2.57 -6.50
C PRO A 50 -14.49 3.32 -7.35
N LEU A 51 -14.97 4.46 -6.84
CA LEU A 51 -15.95 5.31 -7.54
C LEU A 51 -15.38 5.97 -8.81
N SER A 52 -14.06 5.96 -9.00
CA SER A 52 -13.39 6.52 -10.18
C SER A 52 -12.03 5.87 -10.42
N ASN A 53 -11.43 6.16 -11.57
CA ASN A 53 -10.09 5.72 -11.93
C ASN A 53 -8.97 6.55 -11.26
N ALA A 54 -9.28 7.64 -10.57
CA ALA A 54 -8.29 8.52 -9.95
C ALA A 54 -7.31 7.81 -8.96
N PRO A 55 -7.73 6.82 -8.15
CA PRO A 55 -6.80 6.04 -7.33
C PRO A 55 -5.78 5.26 -8.17
N VAL A 56 -6.22 4.68 -9.29
CA VAL A 56 -5.39 3.91 -10.20
C VAL A 56 -4.41 4.83 -10.93
N GLU A 57 -4.87 5.97 -11.44
CA GLU A 57 -4.00 6.99 -12.05
C GLU A 57 -2.93 7.50 -11.09
N ARG A 58 -3.27 7.66 -9.80
CA ARG A 58 -2.30 8.01 -8.77
C ARG A 58 -1.22 6.94 -8.60
N VAL A 59 -1.58 5.66 -8.66
CA VAL A 59 -0.62 4.55 -8.65
C VAL A 59 0.24 4.58 -9.91
N PHE A 60 -0.33 4.85 -11.09
CA PHE A 60 0.43 4.99 -12.33
C PHE A 60 1.39 6.18 -12.32
N SER A 61 1.02 7.30 -11.70
CA SER A 61 1.91 8.45 -11.51
C SER A 61 3.11 8.08 -10.61
N ILE A 62 2.87 7.34 -9.51
CA ILE A 62 3.93 6.80 -8.66
C ILE A 62 4.81 5.83 -9.46
N LEU A 63 4.19 4.95 -10.25
CA LEU A 63 4.89 4.00 -11.09
C LEU A 63 5.79 4.69 -12.12
N LYS A 64 5.31 5.75 -12.78
CA LYS A 64 6.08 6.56 -13.74
C LYS A 64 7.29 7.22 -13.09
N ARG A 65 7.21 7.55 -11.79
CA ARG A 65 8.36 8.06 -11.03
C ARG A 65 9.38 6.97 -10.69
N ILE A 66 8.94 5.73 -10.49
CA ILE A 66 9.83 4.58 -10.20
C ILE A 66 10.50 4.11 -11.50
N LYS A 67 9.72 4.00 -12.57
CA LYS A 67 10.16 3.65 -13.91
C LYS A 67 10.42 4.93 -14.71
N THR A 68 11.58 5.53 -14.51
CA THR A 68 12.04 6.66 -15.32
C THR A 68 12.58 6.18 -16.66
N GLU A 69 12.63 7.07 -17.65
CA GLU A 69 13.16 6.80 -19.00
C GLU A 69 14.60 6.25 -18.96
N HIS A 70 15.43 6.75 -18.03
CA HIS A 70 16.79 6.29 -17.77
C HIS A 70 16.88 4.98 -16.93
N ARG A 71 15.79 4.52 -16.30
CA ARG A 71 15.72 3.26 -15.52
C ARG A 71 14.67 2.31 -16.09
N THR A 72 14.73 2.08 -17.40
CA THR A 72 13.77 1.25 -18.16
C THR A 72 13.91 -0.25 -17.91
N SER A 73 15.07 -0.71 -17.38
CA SER A 73 15.41 -2.13 -17.18
C SER A 73 15.09 -2.67 -15.76
N LEU A 74 14.02 -2.22 -15.12
CA LEU A 74 13.54 -2.89 -13.90
C LEU A 74 12.69 -4.11 -14.25
N LYS A 75 13.08 -5.28 -13.71
CA LYS A 75 12.23 -6.47 -13.73
C LYS A 75 10.89 -6.16 -13.02
N LEU A 76 9.81 -6.72 -13.54
CA LEU A 76 8.45 -6.51 -13.01
C LEU A 76 8.36 -6.83 -11.50
N SER A 77 9.03 -7.89 -11.05
CA SER A 77 9.09 -8.27 -9.64
C SER A 77 9.70 -7.19 -8.74
N SER A 78 10.80 -6.57 -9.18
CA SER A 78 11.43 -5.45 -8.47
C SER A 78 10.52 -4.22 -8.43
N LEU A 79 9.79 -3.96 -9.51
CA LEU A 79 8.87 -2.84 -9.62
C LEU A 79 7.66 -3.01 -8.69
N VAL A 80 7.09 -4.21 -8.63
CA VAL A 80 6.01 -4.57 -7.68
C VAL A 80 6.49 -4.43 -6.24
N ALA A 81 7.69 -4.94 -5.92
CA ALA A 81 8.25 -4.82 -4.57
C ALA A 81 8.48 -3.37 -4.16
N LEU A 82 9.03 -2.53 -5.05
CA LEU A 82 9.21 -1.10 -4.79
C LEU A 82 7.89 -0.37 -4.60
N LEU A 83 6.87 -0.69 -5.41
CA LEU A 83 5.54 -0.11 -5.28
C LEU A 83 4.89 -0.49 -3.94
N GLN A 84 4.96 -1.77 -3.55
CA GLN A 84 4.46 -2.25 -2.26
C GLN A 84 5.14 -1.55 -1.09
N CYS A 85 6.48 -1.48 -1.09
CA CYS A 85 7.23 -0.74 -0.06
C CYS A 85 6.80 0.72 0.00
N ARG A 86 6.63 1.38 -1.15
CA ARG A 86 6.24 2.80 -1.19
C ARG A 86 4.82 3.03 -0.68
N MET A 87 3.90 2.13 -1.00
CA MET A 87 2.51 2.18 -0.52
C MET A 87 2.42 1.91 0.98
N ALA A 88 3.17 0.93 1.50
CA ALA A 88 3.25 0.66 2.93
C ALA A 88 3.76 1.89 3.71
N MET A 89 4.87 2.49 3.26
CA MET A 89 5.39 3.72 3.86
C MET A 89 4.39 4.89 3.82
N LYS A 90 3.61 5.00 2.74
CA LYS A 90 2.59 6.04 2.60
C LYS A 90 1.43 5.84 3.57
N ASN A 91 0.95 4.61 3.72
CA ASN A 91 -0.14 4.26 4.64
C ASN A 91 0.25 4.54 6.10
N ASP A 92 1.48 4.18 6.47
CA ASP A 92 1.96 4.38 7.84
C ASP A 92 2.42 5.84 8.09
N LYS A 93 2.38 6.72 7.08
CA LYS A 93 2.95 8.08 7.10
C LYS A 93 4.43 8.11 7.52
N LEU A 94 5.17 7.04 7.21
CA LEU A 94 6.59 6.95 7.50
C LEU A 94 7.42 7.63 6.41
N THR A 95 8.40 8.42 6.85
CA THR A 95 9.47 8.92 5.99
C THR A 95 10.62 7.93 5.93
N SER A 96 11.44 8.00 4.87
CA SER A 96 12.59 7.10 4.68
C SER A 96 13.56 7.12 5.87
N ALA A 97 13.68 8.27 6.56
CA ALA A 97 14.52 8.42 7.75
C ALA A 97 13.98 7.70 8.99
N ARG A 98 12.68 7.41 9.04
CA ARG A 98 12.02 6.76 10.19
C ARG A 98 11.68 5.29 9.91
N LEU A 99 11.95 4.81 8.70
CA LEU A 99 11.72 3.42 8.32
C LEU A 99 12.66 2.51 9.10
N LYS A 100 12.10 1.72 10.03
CA LYS A 100 12.81 0.62 10.67
C LYS A 100 12.56 -0.64 9.85
N PRO A 101 13.54 -1.14 9.08
CA PRO A 101 13.38 -2.37 8.33
C PRO A 101 13.16 -3.55 9.29
N SER A 102 12.40 -4.55 8.84
CA SER A 102 12.25 -5.79 9.60
C SER A 102 13.58 -6.54 9.65
N GLN A 103 13.80 -7.33 10.71
CA GLN A 103 15.02 -8.14 10.85
C GLN A 103 15.24 -9.04 9.62
N ARG A 104 14.17 -9.61 9.09
CA ARG A 104 14.21 -10.40 7.85
C ARG A 104 14.72 -9.62 6.62
N ALA A 105 14.39 -8.33 6.52
CA ALA A 105 14.88 -7.48 5.44
C ALA A 105 16.37 -7.14 5.62
N LEU A 106 16.82 -6.98 6.86
CA LEU A 106 18.24 -6.81 7.19
C LEU A 106 19.03 -8.09 6.85
N ASP A 107 18.55 -9.25 7.30
CA ASP A 107 19.17 -10.55 7.00
C ASP A 107 19.29 -10.81 5.49
N LEU A 108 18.24 -10.44 4.73
CA LEU A 108 18.25 -10.56 3.29
C LEU A 108 19.25 -9.58 2.64
N ALA A 109 19.32 -8.34 3.12
CA ALA A 109 20.28 -7.36 2.64
C ALA A 109 21.72 -7.81 2.90
N ASP A 110 21.99 -8.42 4.04
CA ASP A 110 23.32 -8.95 4.38
C ASP A 110 23.68 -10.16 3.51
N LYS A 111 22.71 -11.04 3.23
CA LYS A 111 22.87 -12.13 2.24
C LYS A 111 23.14 -11.59 0.82
N MET A 112 22.43 -10.55 0.40
CA MET A 112 22.62 -9.93 -0.91
C MET A 112 23.98 -9.23 -1.03
N LYS A 113 24.46 -8.58 0.04
CA LYS A 113 25.82 -8.03 0.09
C LYS A 113 26.85 -9.13 -0.06
N ALA A 114 26.69 -10.23 0.69
CA ALA A 114 27.59 -11.38 0.60
C ALA A 114 27.66 -11.95 -0.84
N SER A 115 26.51 -12.06 -1.52
CA SER A 115 26.45 -12.48 -2.94
C SER A 115 27.08 -11.47 -3.91
N ALA A 116 27.04 -10.16 -3.61
CA ALA A 116 27.67 -9.13 -4.43
C ALA A 116 29.19 -9.02 -4.21
N THR A 117 29.68 -9.47 -3.06
CA THR A 117 31.12 -9.53 -2.71
C THR A 117 31.80 -10.81 -3.15
N ASP A 118 31.06 -11.81 -3.64
CA ASP A 118 31.64 -13.04 -4.20
C ASP A 118 32.57 -12.70 -5.36
N GLU A 119 33.85 -13.08 -5.27
CA GLU A 119 34.88 -12.70 -6.24
C GLU A 119 34.53 -13.16 -7.66
N LYS A 120 33.79 -14.27 -7.78
CA LYS A 120 33.30 -14.81 -9.06
C LYS A 120 32.30 -13.89 -9.76
N ALA A 121 31.58 -13.03 -9.04
CA ALA A 121 30.62 -12.07 -9.60
C ALA A 121 31.27 -10.70 -9.91
N LYS A 122 32.46 -10.41 -9.36
CA LYS A 122 33.23 -9.19 -9.62
C LYS A 122 33.86 -9.18 -11.01
N GLU A 123 34.41 -10.30 -11.46
CA GLU A 123 35.07 -10.43 -12.77
C GLU A 123 34.16 -10.10 -13.97
N PRO A 124 32.95 -10.68 -14.11
CA PRO A 124 32.07 -10.36 -15.23
C PRO A 124 31.58 -8.91 -15.19
N ARG A 125 31.42 -8.34 -13.99
CA ARG A 125 31.02 -6.93 -13.81
C ARG A 125 32.15 -5.97 -14.19
N LYS A 126 33.40 -6.30 -13.84
CA LYS A 126 34.57 -5.51 -14.21
C LYS A 126 34.78 -5.51 -15.72
N LYS A 127 34.71 -6.69 -16.36
CA LYS A 127 34.74 -6.81 -17.83
C LYS A 127 33.64 -6.00 -18.51
N PHE A 128 32.41 -6.08 -18.02
CA PHE A 128 31.29 -5.31 -18.57
C PHE A 128 31.48 -3.80 -18.44
N LEU A 129 32.02 -3.32 -17.32
CA LEU A 129 32.31 -1.89 -17.12
C LEU A 129 33.48 -1.43 -18.00
N ASP A 130 34.53 -2.24 -18.12
CA ASP A 130 35.68 -1.94 -18.98
C ASP A 130 35.27 -1.90 -20.47
N GLU A 131 34.36 -2.77 -20.92
CA GLU A 131 33.75 -2.71 -22.26
C GLU A 131 32.93 -1.42 -22.45
N LEU A 132 32.07 -1.07 -21.48
CA LEU A 132 31.22 0.12 -21.56
C LEU A 132 32.03 1.42 -21.66
N PHE A 133 33.16 1.51 -20.95
CA PHE A 133 34.04 2.69 -20.95
C PHE A 133 35.14 2.63 -22.02
N SER A 134 35.28 1.53 -22.76
CA SER A 134 36.13 1.44 -23.95
C SER A 134 35.39 1.81 -25.24
N GLU A 135 34.07 1.67 -25.28
CA GLU A 135 33.23 2.08 -26.42
C GLU A 135 32.96 3.60 -26.47
N GLU A 136 33.26 4.34 -25.40
CA GLU A 136 33.10 5.80 -25.32
C GLU A 136 34.37 6.60 -25.73
N ASN A 137 35.43 5.95 -26.23
CA ASN A 137 36.68 6.60 -26.72
C ASN A 137 36.98 6.28 -28.19
#